data_AF-A0A6S6T1I1-F1
#
_entry.id   AF-A0A6S6T1I1-F1
#
_cell.length_a   1.000
_cell.length_b   1.000
_cell.length_c   1.000
_cell.angle_alpha   90.00
_cell.angle_beta   90.00
_cell.angle_gamma   90.00
#
_symmetry.space_group_name_H-M   'P 1'
#
loop_
_entity.id
_entity.type
_entity.pdbx_description
1 polymer ?
#
loop_
_entity_poly.entity_id
_entity_poly.type
_entity_poly.pdbx_seq_one_letter_code
_entity_poly.pdbx_strand_id
1 'polypeptide(L)'
;MNKEDYLINKLNSKHIGDDAAVVDGKIYSMDAFFEDVHFKREWMSMWQIGRKAMLINLSDAVAMDADPKYALVTLSLPKDITTDEIDELLASLEKTAKDFQCEIIGGDTIAGDKLHISITIVSESKRPLYRNNVQVGDLLAYTGTLGESKEGLEALLRGESIKPKSRFFEPKLKREFIKQARKYLNAGMDISDGLFCDTNKLLAIKKQTMHMFEEISDEVGSSGEEYEMLVTFGPEHYSKLKE
;
A
#
# COMPACT_ATOMS: atom_id res chain seq x y z
N MET A 1 15.30 -2.05 -18.81
CA MET A 1 13.91 -2.52 -18.71
C MET A 1 13.74 -3.06 -17.31
N ASN A 2 12.84 -2.47 -16.52
CA ASN A 2 12.49 -3.01 -15.21
C ASN A 2 11.96 -4.45 -15.40
N LYS A 3 12.36 -5.40 -14.52
CA LYS A 3 11.89 -6.79 -14.59
C LYS A 3 10.37 -6.87 -14.39
N GLU A 4 9.83 -5.97 -13.57
CA GLU A 4 8.39 -5.83 -13.36
C GLU A 4 7.67 -5.44 -14.65
N ASP A 5 8.12 -4.36 -15.31
CA ASP A 5 7.59 -3.94 -16.62
C ASP A 5 7.65 -5.08 -17.63
N TYR A 6 8.74 -5.87 -17.62
CA TYR A 6 8.87 -7.03 -18.50
C TYR A 6 7.79 -8.08 -18.24
N LEU A 7 7.52 -8.41 -16.97
CA LEU A 7 6.48 -9.38 -16.58
C LEU A 7 5.09 -8.87 -16.97
N ILE A 8 4.77 -7.63 -16.61
CA ILE A 8 3.46 -7.01 -16.88
C ILE A 8 3.18 -7.00 -18.39
N ASN A 9 4.14 -6.58 -19.21
CA ASN A 9 3.99 -6.51 -20.66
C ASN A 9 3.90 -7.89 -21.34
N LYS A 10 4.16 -8.99 -20.62
CA LYS A 10 3.99 -10.37 -21.12
C LYS A 10 2.63 -10.96 -20.78
N LEU A 11 1.91 -10.38 -19.82
CA LEU A 11 0.56 -10.81 -19.46
C LEU A 11 -0.47 -10.12 -20.38
N ASN A 12 -1.50 -10.86 -20.79
CA ASN A 12 -2.55 -10.35 -21.67
C ASN A 12 -3.89 -10.30 -20.92
N SER A 13 -3.99 -9.39 -19.96
CA SER A 13 -5.23 -9.11 -19.22
C SER A 13 -5.53 -7.62 -19.21
N LYS A 14 -6.77 -7.26 -19.55
CA LYS A 14 -7.26 -5.87 -19.51
C LYS A 14 -7.42 -5.32 -18.08
N HIS A 15 -7.23 -6.16 -17.06
CA HIS A 15 -7.43 -5.81 -15.65
C HIS A 15 -6.12 -5.42 -14.94
N ILE A 16 -4.98 -5.49 -15.62
CA ILE A 16 -3.67 -5.14 -15.06
C ILE A 16 -3.41 -3.63 -15.22
N GLY A 17 -2.82 -2.99 -14.20
CA GLY A 17 -2.29 -1.61 -14.28
C GLY A 17 -2.81 -0.63 -13.22
N ASP A 18 -3.78 -1.03 -12.40
CA ASP A 18 -4.27 -0.25 -11.24
C ASP A 18 -3.72 -0.80 -9.91
N ASP A 19 -4.06 -0.19 -8.76
CA ASP A 19 -3.68 -0.73 -7.42
C ASP A 19 -4.25 -2.15 -7.21
N ALA A 20 -5.44 -2.39 -7.78
CA ALA A 20 -6.11 -3.67 -7.71
C ALA A 20 -6.90 -3.98 -8.99
N ALA A 21 -7.09 -5.27 -9.27
CA ALA A 21 -7.84 -5.72 -10.44
C ALA A 21 -9.35 -5.69 -10.16
N VAL A 22 -10.12 -4.97 -10.98
CA VAL A 22 -11.59 -4.96 -10.90
C VAL A 22 -12.17 -6.01 -11.85
N VAL A 23 -12.81 -7.05 -11.31
CA VAL A 23 -13.40 -8.17 -12.07
C VAL A 23 -14.78 -8.50 -11.51
N ASP A 24 -15.81 -8.50 -12.37
CA ASP A 24 -17.20 -8.87 -12.02
C ASP A 24 -17.76 -8.20 -10.75
N GLY A 25 -17.44 -6.92 -10.55
CA GLY A 25 -17.89 -6.13 -9.40
C GLY A 25 -17.10 -6.35 -8.10
N LYS A 26 -16.05 -7.18 -8.15
CA LYS A 26 -15.08 -7.38 -7.07
C LYS A 26 -13.75 -6.71 -7.41
N ILE A 27 -13.00 -6.36 -6.38
CA ILE A 27 -11.70 -5.70 -6.47
C ILE A 27 -10.68 -6.61 -5.76
N TYR A 28 -9.63 -7.02 -6.47
CA TYR A 28 -8.63 -7.97 -6.00
C TYR A 28 -7.26 -7.31 -5.95
N SER A 29 -6.71 -7.16 -4.76
CA SER A 29 -5.32 -6.77 -4.55
C SER A 29 -4.55 -7.89 -3.87
N MET A 30 -3.23 -7.91 -4.08
CA MET A 30 -2.34 -8.88 -3.47
C MET A 30 -0.96 -8.28 -3.36
N ASP A 31 -0.38 -8.38 -2.17
CA ASP A 31 0.98 -7.97 -1.90
C ASP A 31 1.72 -8.98 -1.01
N ALA A 32 3.04 -8.90 -1.04
CA ALA A 32 3.96 -9.79 -0.38
C ALA A 32 4.79 -9.04 0.67
N PHE A 33 4.84 -9.55 1.90
CA PHE A 33 5.64 -9.01 2.99
C PHE A 33 6.64 -10.05 3.47
N PHE A 34 7.85 -9.95 2.92
CA PHE A 34 8.90 -10.98 3.05
C PHE A 34 10.05 -10.53 3.96
N GLU A 35 10.46 -11.41 4.88
CA GLU A 35 11.66 -11.26 5.71
C GLU A 35 12.93 -11.12 4.84
N ASP A 36 13.83 -10.22 5.27
CA ASP A 36 15.02 -9.72 4.59
C ASP A 36 14.79 -8.96 3.27
N VAL A 37 13.53 -8.73 2.90
CA VAL A 37 13.17 -7.83 1.80
C VAL A 37 12.48 -6.58 2.35
N HIS A 38 11.43 -6.76 3.15
CA HIS A 38 10.61 -5.66 3.69
C HIS A 38 10.82 -5.44 5.19
N PHE A 39 11.23 -6.48 5.91
CA PHE A 39 11.48 -6.42 7.35
C PHE A 39 12.54 -7.42 7.77
N LYS A 40 13.01 -7.31 9.02
CA LYS A 40 13.76 -8.36 9.71
C LYS A 40 13.05 -8.70 11.01
N ARG A 41 13.06 -9.97 11.42
CA ARG A 41 12.53 -10.37 12.74
C ARG A 41 13.27 -9.71 13.91
N GLU A 42 14.49 -9.22 13.68
CA GLU A 42 15.26 -8.41 14.62
C GLU A 42 14.70 -6.99 14.82
N TRP A 43 13.93 -6.46 13.86
CA TRP A 43 13.42 -5.08 13.91
C TRP A 43 11.99 -4.99 14.45
N MET A 44 11.19 -6.04 14.25
CA MET A 44 9.75 -6.02 14.50
C MET A 44 9.32 -7.25 15.29
N SER A 45 8.43 -7.06 16.28
CA SER A 45 7.73 -8.19 16.89
C SER A 45 6.77 -8.86 15.91
N MET A 46 6.30 -10.07 16.21
CA MET A 46 5.30 -10.75 15.37
C MET A 46 4.00 -9.94 15.28
N TRP A 47 3.61 -9.25 16.36
CA TRP A 47 2.50 -8.32 16.32
C TRP A 47 2.71 -7.20 15.30
N GLN A 48 3.88 -6.56 15.29
CA GLN A 48 4.19 -5.49 14.32
C GLN A 48 4.25 -6.03 12.88
N ILE A 49 4.85 -7.21 12.67
CA ILE A 49 4.91 -7.86 11.36
C ILE A 49 3.50 -8.14 10.83
N GLY A 50 2.65 -8.79 11.61
CA GLY A 50 1.28 -9.11 11.20
C GLY A 50 0.45 -7.86 10.92
N ARG A 51 0.62 -6.82 11.74
CA ARG A 51 -0.08 -5.56 11.57
C ARG A 51 0.35 -4.84 10.29
N LYS A 52 1.65 -4.66 10.08
CA LYS A 52 2.16 -4.00 8.87
C LYS A 52 1.78 -4.79 7.62
N ALA A 53 2.00 -6.11 7.59
CA ALA A 53 1.65 -6.97 6.46
C ALA A 53 0.18 -6.81 6.03
N MET A 54 -0.74 -6.72 7.00
CA MET A 54 -2.15 -6.51 6.71
C MET A 54 -2.47 -5.08 6.28
N LEU A 55 -1.87 -4.07 6.91
CA LEU A 55 -2.07 -2.67 6.54
C LEU A 55 -1.62 -2.37 5.11
N ILE A 56 -0.46 -2.86 4.68
CA ILE A 56 0.04 -2.59 3.32
C ILE A 56 -0.89 -3.19 2.26
N ASN A 57 -1.40 -4.40 2.49
CA ASN A 57 -2.36 -5.04 1.59
C ASN A 57 -3.74 -4.36 1.59
N LEU A 58 -4.17 -3.82 2.73
CA LEU A 58 -5.40 -3.02 2.84
C LEU A 58 -5.23 -1.63 2.18
N SER A 59 -4.01 -1.16 1.97
CA SER A 59 -3.71 0.13 1.35
C SER A 59 -4.29 0.20 -0.06
N ASP A 60 -4.07 -0.82 -0.90
CA ASP A 60 -4.61 -0.88 -2.26
C ASP A 60 -6.14 -0.74 -2.29
N ALA A 61 -6.83 -1.42 -1.36
CA ALA A 61 -8.27 -1.32 -1.24
C ALA A 61 -8.71 0.09 -0.82
N VAL A 62 -7.99 0.70 0.12
CA VAL A 62 -8.23 2.10 0.53
C VAL A 62 -7.99 3.04 -0.64
N ALA A 63 -6.92 2.84 -1.40
CA ALA A 63 -6.54 3.69 -2.53
C ALA A 63 -7.62 3.71 -3.61
N MET A 64 -8.26 2.58 -3.85
CA MET A 64 -9.37 2.45 -4.80
C MET A 64 -10.74 2.86 -4.25
N ASP A 65 -10.85 3.45 -3.04
CA ASP A 65 -12.15 3.67 -2.36
C ASP A 65 -13.00 2.38 -2.31
N ALA A 66 -12.35 1.27 -1.99
CA ALA A 66 -12.99 -0.02 -1.83
C ALA A 66 -13.17 -0.36 -0.34
N ASP A 67 -14.26 -1.07 -0.03
CA ASP A 67 -14.47 -1.67 1.27
C ASP A 67 -13.96 -3.12 1.23
N PRO A 68 -12.87 -3.45 1.96
CA PRO A 68 -12.40 -4.81 2.13
C PRO A 68 -13.51 -5.71 2.69
N LYS A 69 -13.58 -6.93 2.19
CA LYS A 69 -14.53 -7.96 2.68
C LYS A 69 -13.79 -9.18 3.20
N TYR A 70 -12.87 -9.69 2.39
CA TYR A 70 -12.21 -10.95 2.67
C TYR A 70 -10.71 -10.88 2.43
N ALA A 71 -9.97 -11.68 3.19
CA ALA A 71 -8.55 -11.89 3.00
C ALA A 71 -8.21 -13.38 2.92
N LEU A 72 -7.23 -13.71 2.08
CA LEU A 72 -6.57 -15.01 2.01
C LEU A 72 -5.10 -14.81 2.37
N VAL A 73 -4.57 -15.60 3.31
CA VAL A 73 -3.21 -15.42 3.84
C VAL A 73 -2.36 -16.65 3.57
N THR A 74 -1.24 -16.50 2.87
CA THR A 74 -0.25 -17.56 2.71
C THR A 74 0.97 -17.26 3.58
N LEU A 75 1.39 -18.26 4.37
CA LEU A 75 2.56 -18.17 5.24
C LEU A 75 3.63 -19.19 4.84
N SER A 76 4.85 -18.71 4.62
CA SER A 76 6.06 -19.53 4.67
C SER A 76 6.65 -19.43 6.05
N LEU A 77 6.85 -20.55 6.73
CA LEU A 77 7.32 -20.59 8.11
C LEU A 77 8.72 -21.20 8.19
N PRO A 78 9.70 -20.51 8.82
CA PRO A 78 11.03 -21.07 9.03
C PRO A 78 11.00 -22.10 10.16
N LYS A 79 12.00 -22.99 10.20
CA LYS A 79 12.02 -24.12 11.16
C LYS A 79 12.13 -23.69 12.63
N ASP A 80 12.66 -22.50 12.89
CA ASP A 80 12.90 -21.95 14.22
C ASP A 80 11.71 -21.17 14.77
N ILE A 81 10.67 -20.90 13.97
CA ILE A 81 9.49 -20.19 14.47
C ILE A 81 8.71 -21.05 15.48
N THR A 82 8.34 -20.42 16.59
CA THR A 82 7.60 -21.07 17.67
C THR A 82 6.09 -20.94 17.48
N THR A 83 5.32 -21.77 18.18
CA THR A 83 3.85 -21.67 18.17
C THR A 83 3.36 -20.34 18.74
N ASP A 84 4.03 -19.82 19.77
CA ASP A 84 3.66 -18.54 20.40
C ASP A 84 3.86 -17.36 19.44
N GLU A 85 4.94 -17.39 18.64
CA GLU A 85 5.16 -16.39 17.58
C GLU A 85 4.10 -16.47 16.47
N ILE A 86 3.70 -17.69 16.08
CA ILE A 86 2.61 -17.89 15.12
C ILE A 86 1.29 -17.35 15.68
N ASP A 87 0.96 -17.65 16.94
CA ASP A 87 -0.27 -17.18 17.58
C ASP A 87 -0.30 -15.65 17.68
N GLU A 88 0.82 -15.00 18.03
CA GLU A 88 0.93 -13.54 18.06
C GLU A 88 0.76 -12.93 16.67
N LEU A 89 1.39 -13.52 15.64
CA LEU A 89 1.28 -13.08 14.25
C LEU A 89 -0.17 -13.14 13.76
N LEU A 90 -0.83 -14.29 13.95
CA LEU A 90 -2.21 -14.50 13.52
C LEU A 90 -3.18 -13.59 14.27
N ALA A 91 -3.02 -13.43 15.59
CA ALA A 91 -3.85 -12.52 16.38
C ALA A 91 -3.74 -11.07 15.87
N SER A 92 -2.55 -10.64 15.47
CA SER A 92 -2.33 -9.29 14.91
C SER A 92 -2.95 -9.13 13.52
N LEU A 93 -2.79 -10.12 12.65
CA LEU A 93 -3.41 -10.16 11.32
C LEU A 93 -4.94 -10.06 11.44
N GLU A 94 -5.56 -10.92 12.25
CA GLU A 94 -7.01 -10.94 12.48
C GLU A 94 -7.51 -9.62 13.08
N LYS A 95 -6.81 -9.09 14.10
CA LYS A 95 -7.17 -7.83 14.72
C LYS A 95 -7.14 -6.68 13.70
N THR A 96 -6.10 -6.61 12.88
CA THR A 96 -5.93 -5.56 11.87
C THR A 96 -6.95 -5.71 10.75
N ALA A 97 -7.25 -6.92 10.29
CA ALA A 97 -8.32 -7.20 9.34
C ALA A 97 -9.67 -6.67 9.84
N LYS A 98 -9.99 -7.00 11.09
CA LYS A 98 -11.24 -6.63 11.75
C LYS A 98 -11.41 -5.12 11.89
N ASP A 99 -10.33 -4.37 12.14
CA ASP A 99 -10.36 -2.90 12.19
C ASP A 99 -10.83 -2.28 10.85
N PHE A 100 -10.67 -3.01 9.74
CA PHE A 100 -11.12 -2.62 8.41
C PHE A 100 -12.39 -3.33 7.95
N GLN A 101 -13.04 -4.10 8.83
CA GLN A 101 -14.20 -4.94 8.51
C GLN A 101 -13.89 -6.02 7.44
N CYS A 102 -12.63 -6.48 7.41
CA CYS A 102 -12.17 -7.57 6.58
C CYS A 102 -12.11 -8.87 7.40
N GLU A 103 -12.56 -9.98 6.82
CA GLU A 103 -12.49 -11.32 7.43
C GLU A 103 -11.41 -12.16 6.74
N ILE A 104 -10.51 -12.78 7.49
CA ILE A 104 -9.59 -13.78 6.94
C ILE A 104 -10.37 -15.08 6.78
N ILE A 105 -10.59 -15.51 5.54
CA ILE A 105 -11.48 -16.65 5.20
C ILE A 105 -10.72 -17.90 4.76
N GLY A 106 -9.39 -17.84 4.71
CA GLY A 106 -8.58 -18.96 4.30
C GLY A 106 -7.15 -18.56 4.01
N GLY A 107 -6.40 -19.50 3.47
CA GLY A 107 -4.97 -19.34 3.32
C GLY A 107 -4.26 -20.65 3.01
N ASP A 108 -2.94 -20.57 2.94
CA ASP A 108 -2.06 -21.73 2.83
C ASP A 108 -0.88 -21.58 3.79
N THR A 109 -0.24 -22.69 4.14
CA THR A 109 0.95 -22.67 5.00
C THR A 109 1.95 -23.69 4.50
N ILE A 110 3.18 -23.23 4.28
CA ILE A 110 4.28 -24.03 3.79
C ILE A 110 5.49 -23.91 4.71
N ALA A 111 6.29 -24.96 4.77
CA ALA A 111 7.61 -24.88 5.38
C ALA A 111 8.57 -24.13 4.43
N GLY A 112 9.36 -23.21 4.98
CA GLY A 112 10.36 -22.45 4.24
C GLY A 112 11.63 -22.18 5.05
N ASP A 113 12.50 -21.36 4.50
CA ASP A 113 13.74 -20.90 5.15
C ASP A 113 13.54 -19.63 5.97
N LYS A 114 12.52 -18.82 5.64
CA LYS A 114 12.20 -17.55 6.30
C LYS A 114 10.70 -17.34 6.46
N LEU A 115 10.34 -16.35 7.29
CA LEU A 115 8.97 -15.87 7.42
C LEU A 115 8.59 -15.03 6.20
N HIS A 116 7.70 -15.57 5.38
CA HIS A 116 7.13 -14.85 4.24
C HIS A 116 5.62 -14.85 4.33
N ILE A 117 5.03 -13.68 4.13
CA ILE A 117 3.59 -13.47 4.19
C ILE A 117 3.15 -12.97 2.82
N SER A 118 2.10 -13.57 2.27
CA SER A 118 1.42 -13.01 1.11
C SER A 118 -0.07 -12.98 1.40
N ILE A 119 -0.71 -11.85 1.10
CA ILE A 119 -2.11 -11.65 1.41
C ILE A 119 -2.82 -11.26 0.11
N THR A 120 -3.99 -11.82 -0.12
CA THR A 120 -4.92 -11.34 -1.14
C THR A 120 -6.11 -10.71 -0.45
N ILE A 121 -6.47 -9.48 -0.82
CA ILE A 121 -7.68 -8.81 -0.35
C ILE A 121 -8.73 -8.82 -1.44
N VAL A 122 -9.94 -9.22 -1.08
CA VAL A 122 -11.13 -9.12 -1.92
C VAL A 122 -12.02 -8.03 -1.35
N SER A 123 -12.26 -7.01 -2.16
CA SER A 123 -13.00 -5.80 -1.80
C SER A 123 -14.17 -5.55 -2.76
N GLU A 124 -15.03 -4.61 -2.37
CA GLU A 124 -16.12 -4.11 -3.19
C GLU A 124 -16.11 -2.59 -3.21
N SER A 125 -16.47 -1.96 -4.33
CA SER A 125 -16.71 -0.52 -4.38
C SER A 125 -17.86 -0.19 -5.32
N LYS A 126 -18.67 0.80 -4.95
CA LYS A 126 -19.69 1.37 -5.84
C LYS A 126 -19.09 2.35 -6.84
N ARG A 127 -17.98 3.00 -6.49
CA ARG A 127 -17.32 4.02 -7.31
C ARG A 127 -15.81 3.91 -7.11
N PRO A 128 -15.15 2.86 -7.60
CA PRO A 128 -13.73 2.70 -7.41
C PRO A 128 -12.95 3.91 -7.95
N LEU A 129 -11.94 4.35 -7.22
CA LEU A 129 -10.93 5.29 -7.71
C LEU A 129 -9.92 4.49 -8.54
N TYR A 130 -9.63 4.97 -9.74
CA TYR A 130 -8.70 4.31 -10.67
C TYR A 130 -7.52 5.23 -10.93
N ARG A 131 -6.34 4.67 -11.18
CA ARG A 131 -5.13 5.41 -11.60
C ARG A 131 -5.28 6.04 -12.98
N ASN A 132 -6.12 5.47 -13.85
CA ASN A 132 -6.13 5.79 -15.29
C ASN A 132 -7.00 6.98 -15.73
N ASN A 133 -7.55 7.75 -14.78
CA ASN A 133 -8.50 8.84 -15.06
C ASN A 133 -7.90 10.24 -14.90
N VAL A 134 -6.57 10.37 -14.88
CA VAL A 134 -5.88 11.67 -14.81
C VAL A 134 -6.28 12.57 -15.99
N GLN A 135 -6.62 13.83 -15.71
CA GLN A 135 -7.03 14.81 -16.73
C GLN A 135 -6.01 15.94 -16.88
N VAL A 136 -5.90 16.48 -18.09
CA VAL A 136 -5.08 17.68 -18.33
C VAL A 136 -5.69 18.87 -17.59
N GLY A 137 -4.88 19.53 -16.76
CA GLY A 137 -5.31 20.64 -15.92
C GLY A 137 -5.66 20.23 -14.48
N ASP A 138 -5.66 18.93 -14.16
CA ASP A 138 -5.75 18.47 -12.78
C ASP A 138 -4.57 18.99 -11.94
N LEU A 139 -4.85 19.27 -10.67
CA LEU A 139 -3.81 19.32 -9.65
C LEU A 139 -3.44 17.88 -9.26
N LEU A 140 -2.14 17.65 -9.04
CA LEU A 140 -1.60 16.43 -8.45
C LEU A 140 -1.14 16.76 -7.04
N ALA A 141 -1.64 16.03 -6.04
CA ALA A 141 -1.31 16.27 -4.65
C ALA A 141 -1.12 14.94 -3.90
N TYR A 142 -0.39 14.99 -2.79
CA TYR A 142 -0.28 13.88 -1.86
C TYR A 142 -0.81 14.25 -0.47
N THR A 143 -1.21 13.25 0.32
CA THR A 143 -1.66 13.45 1.69
C THR A 143 -0.50 13.38 2.69
N GLY A 144 -0.70 13.98 3.87
CA GLY A 144 0.17 13.79 5.03
C GLY A 144 1.61 14.27 4.83
N THR A 145 2.52 13.60 5.54
CA THR A 145 3.96 13.90 5.53
C THR A 145 4.68 12.67 5.00
N LEU A 146 5.62 12.89 4.08
CA LEU A 146 6.46 11.85 3.48
C LEU A 146 7.90 11.93 4.02
N GLY A 147 8.67 10.86 3.89
CA GLY A 147 10.07 10.76 4.33
C GLY A 147 10.27 10.00 5.63
N GLU A 148 9.22 9.90 6.46
CA GLU A 148 9.28 9.28 7.78
C GLU A 148 9.55 7.77 7.72
N SER A 149 9.10 7.08 6.66
CA SER A 149 9.31 5.64 6.51
C SER A 149 10.78 5.33 6.24
N LYS A 150 11.38 6.02 5.28
CA LYS A 150 12.80 5.89 4.94
C LYS A 150 13.70 6.30 6.09
N GLU A 151 13.40 7.39 6.79
CA GLU A 151 14.15 7.79 8.00
C GLU A 151 14.16 6.64 9.03
N GLY A 152 13.00 6.00 9.25
CA GLY A 152 12.87 4.85 10.13
C GLY A 152 13.69 3.64 9.68
N LEU A 153 13.65 3.32 8.39
CA LEU A 153 14.44 2.24 7.80
C LEU A 153 15.94 2.50 7.95
N GLU A 154 16.40 3.70 7.63
CA GLU A 154 17.81 4.06 7.72
C GLU A 154 18.34 4.00 9.16
N ALA A 155 17.53 4.41 10.14
CA ALA A 155 17.86 4.25 11.55
C ALA A 155 18.02 2.77 11.94
N LEU A 156 17.08 1.90 11.54
CA LEU A 156 17.18 0.45 11.80
C LEU A 156 18.41 -0.18 11.13
N LEU A 157 18.77 0.26 9.92
CA LEU A 157 19.97 -0.19 9.22
C LEU A 157 21.27 0.23 9.92
N ARG A 158 21.26 1.35 10.66
CA ARG A 158 22.37 1.76 11.54
C ARG A 158 22.38 1.04 12.90
N GLY A 159 21.41 0.17 13.16
CA GLY A 159 21.24 -0.52 14.45
C GLY A 159 20.59 0.35 15.53
N GLU A 160 19.95 1.45 15.16
CA GLU A 160 19.23 2.32 16.07
C GLU A 160 17.81 1.78 16.32
N SER A 161 17.24 2.06 17.49
CA SER A 161 15.83 1.78 17.76
C SER A 161 14.95 2.94 17.29
N ILE A 162 13.83 2.63 16.64
CA ILE A 162 12.81 3.63 16.28
C ILE A 162 11.56 3.47 17.15
N LYS A 163 10.73 4.52 17.20
CA LYS A 163 9.49 4.51 18.01
C LYS A 163 8.54 3.43 17.48
N PRO A 164 7.79 2.69 18.33
CA PRO A 164 6.85 1.67 17.87
C PRO A 164 5.75 2.18 16.92
N LYS A 165 5.42 3.47 16.97
CA LYS A 165 4.44 4.14 16.10
C LYS A 165 5.10 4.93 14.95
N SER A 166 6.35 4.65 14.63
CA SER A 166 7.02 5.22 13.45
C SER A 166 6.25 4.83 12.19
N ARG A 167 6.36 5.65 11.15
CA ARG A 167 5.75 5.36 9.85
C ARG A 167 6.18 4.00 9.29
N PHE A 168 7.47 3.68 9.45
CA PHE A 168 8.03 2.41 8.99
C PHE A 168 7.36 1.19 9.61
N PHE A 169 6.97 1.21 10.90
CA PHE A 169 6.29 0.07 11.53
C PHE A 169 4.77 0.14 11.39
N GLU A 170 4.21 1.34 11.40
CA GLU A 170 2.78 1.58 11.54
C GLU A 170 2.31 2.60 10.47
N PRO A 171 2.19 2.19 9.20
CA PRO A 171 1.69 3.06 8.15
C PRO A 171 0.24 3.48 8.43
N LYS A 172 -0.09 4.74 8.13
CA LYS A 172 -1.40 5.34 8.43
C LYS A 172 -2.24 5.48 7.17
N LEU A 173 -3.06 4.46 6.89
CA LEU A 173 -3.95 4.45 5.74
C LEU A 173 -4.99 5.57 5.82
N LYS A 174 -5.28 6.20 4.67
CA LYS A 174 -6.15 7.37 4.56
C LYS A 174 -7.59 7.05 4.18
N ARG A 175 -8.14 5.98 4.78
CA ARG A 175 -9.50 5.51 4.50
C ARG A 175 -10.56 6.61 4.59
N GLU A 176 -10.55 7.36 5.69
CA GLU A 176 -11.55 8.41 5.91
C GLU A 176 -11.41 9.57 4.94
N PHE A 177 -10.18 9.98 4.62
CA PHE A 177 -9.92 11.00 3.60
C PHE A 177 -10.46 10.54 2.25
N ILE A 178 -10.12 9.33 1.79
CA ILE A 178 -10.58 8.82 0.49
C ILE A 178 -12.11 8.76 0.44
N LYS A 179 -12.77 8.24 1.46
CA LYS A 179 -14.25 8.19 1.51
C LYS A 179 -14.90 9.57 1.37
N GLN A 180 -14.32 10.59 2.00
CA GLN A 180 -14.85 11.96 1.96
C GLN A 180 -14.50 12.68 0.65
N ALA A 181 -13.28 12.47 0.17
CA ALA A 181 -12.71 13.12 -1.01
C ALA A 181 -13.20 12.50 -2.31
N ARG A 182 -13.60 11.22 -2.33
CA ARG A 182 -13.82 10.43 -3.57
C ARG A 182 -14.61 11.17 -4.64
N LYS A 183 -15.66 11.90 -4.25
CA LYS A 183 -16.52 12.62 -5.20
C LYS A 183 -15.80 13.70 -6.02
N TYR A 184 -14.69 14.22 -5.51
CA TYR A 184 -13.87 15.26 -6.11
C TYR A 184 -12.62 14.72 -6.83
N LEU A 185 -12.26 13.46 -6.61
CA LEU A 185 -11.05 12.85 -7.16
C LEU A 185 -11.31 12.27 -8.56
N ASN A 186 -10.39 12.59 -9.48
CA ASN A 186 -10.36 12.06 -10.84
C ASN A 186 -9.61 10.74 -10.88
N ALA A 187 -8.38 10.71 -10.37
CA ALA A 187 -7.55 9.52 -10.22
C ALA A 187 -6.79 9.51 -8.89
N GLY A 188 -6.23 8.36 -8.53
CA GLY A 188 -5.32 8.25 -7.40
C GLY A 188 -4.74 6.86 -7.22
N MET A 189 -3.78 6.76 -6.31
CA MET A 189 -3.13 5.56 -5.81
C MET A 189 -2.50 5.83 -4.45
N ASP A 190 -2.03 4.80 -3.75
CA ASP A 190 -1.15 4.99 -2.61
C ASP A 190 0.31 5.26 -3.03
N ILE A 191 1.12 5.67 -2.07
CA ILE A 191 2.55 5.93 -2.23
C ILE A 191 3.33 4.80 -1.54
N SER A 192 3.71 3.79 -2.33
CA SER A 192 4.38 2.56 -1.87
C SER A 192 5.85 2.51 -2.29
N ASP A 193 6.19 3.01 -3.48
CA ASP A 193 7.57 3.02 -4.01
C ASP A 193 8.23 4.40 -3.91
N GLY A 194 7.48 5.36 -3.38
CA GLY A 194 7.88 6.74 -3.19
C GLY A 194 7.28 7.65 -4.25
N LEU A 195 7.05 8.90 -3.84
CA LEU A 195 6.28 9.87 -4.59
C LEU A 195 6.72 10.01 -6.05
N PHE A 196 8.03 10.03 -6.32
CA PHE A 196 8.54 10.18 -7.68
C PHE A 196 8.29 8.95 -8.54
N CYS A 197 8.45 7.75 -8.00
CA CYS A 197 8.16 6.50 -8.71
C CYS A 197 6.67 6.42 -9.03
N ASP A 198 5.83 6.63 -8.02
CA ASP A 198 4.38 6.47 -8.15
C ASP A 198 3.75 7.58 -8.99
N THR A 199 4.28 8.81 -8.94
CA THR A 199 3.89 9.87 -9.88
C THR A 199 4.22 9.50 -11.32
N ASN A 200 5.39 8.93 -11.58
CA ASN A 200 5.74 8.48 -12.93
C ASN A 200 4.81 7.37 -13.41
N LYS A 201 4.48 6.39 -12.55
CA LYS A 201 3.49 5.34 -12.88
C LYS A 201 2.14 5.95 -13.25
N LEU A 202 1.63 6.86 -12.40
CA LEU A 202 0.32 7.50 -12.58
C LEU A 202 0.26 8.30 -13.89
N LEU A 203 1.29 9.09 -14.20
CA LEU A 203 1.34 9.93 -15.40
C LEU A 203 1.63 9.13 -16.68
N ALA A 204 2.39 8.03 -16.59
CA ALA A 204 2.74 7.20 -17.74
C ALA A 204 1.53 6.56 -18.43
N ILE A 205 0.46 6.26 -17.68
CA ILE A 205 -0.78 5.65 -18.21
C ILE A 205 -1.38 6.48 -19.35
N LYS A 206 -1.33 7.81 -19.22
CA LYS A 206 -1.86 8.75 -20.23
C LYS A 206 -0.76 9.55 -20.93
N LYS A 207 0.52 9.23 -20.66
CA LYS A 207 1.70 9.97 -21.17
C LYS A 207 1.62 11.47 -20.89
N GLN A 208 1.19 11.81 -19.69
CA GLN A 208 1.08 13.20 -19.25
C GLN A 208 2.39 13.68 -18.63
N THR A 209 2.55 15.01 -18.56
CA THR A 209 3.64 15.67 -17.86
C THR A 209 3.09 16.60 -16.80
N MET A 210 3.89 16.94 -15.81
CA MET A 210 3.49 17.86 -14.74
C MET A 210 4.38 19.09 -14.67
N HIS A 211 3.85 20.15 -14.05
CA HIS A 211 4.60 21.31 -13.62
C HIS A 211 4.61 21.32 -12.09
N MET A 212 5.79 21.29 -11.48
CA MET A 212 5.92 21.28 -10.01
C MET A 212 5.63 22.68 -9.46
N PHE A 213 4.75 22.75 -8.46
CA PHE A 213 4.49 23.99 -7.71
C PHE A 213 5.39 24.13 -6.49
N GLU A 214 5.87 23.01 -5.96
CA GLU A 214 6.72 22.93 -4.79
C GLU A 214 7.92 22.03 -5.11
N GLU A 215 9.08 22.38 -4.58
CA GLU A 215 10.28 21.55 -4.69
C GLU A 215 10.25 20.48 -3.60
N ILE A 216 10.46 19.22 -3.98
CA ILE A 216 10.47 18.07 -3.07
C ILE A 216 11.88 17.50 -3.12
N SER A 217 12.52 17.33 -1.96
CA SER A 217 13.86 16.76 -1.90
C SER A 217 13.87 15.30 -2.34
N ASP A 218 14.99 14.83 -2.88
CA ASP A 218 15.16 13.42 -3.27
C ASP A 218 14.95 12.48 -2.07
N GLU A 219 15.34 12.90 -0.87
CA GLU A 219 15.15 12.13 0.36
C GLU A 219 13.68 11.83 0.63
N VAL A 220 12.82 12.85 0.51
CA VAL A 220 11.37 12.74 0.72
C VAL A 220 10.70 12.06 -0.48
N GLY A 221 11.03 12.48 -1.70
CA GLY A 221 10.39 12.00 -2.92
C GLY A 221 10.70 10.54 -3.27
N SER A 222 11.81 9.99 -2.75
CA SER A 222 12.19 8.57 -2.89
C SER A 222 11.82 7.71 -1.68
N SER A 223 11.15 8.26 -0.67
CA SER A 223 10.72 7.49 0.49
C SER A 223 9.53 6.61 0.13
N GLY A 224 9.76 5.30 0.01
CA GLY A 224 8.72 4.29 -0.17
C GLY A 224 8.07 3.87 1.16
N GLU A 225 7.10 2.97 1.07
CA GLU A 225 6.32 2.47 2.20
C GLU A 225 5.68 3.59 3.07
N GLU A 226 5.29 4.71 2.45
CA GLU A 226 4.66 5.83 3.15
C GLU A 226 3.15 5.57 3.35
N TYR A 227 2.53 4.91 2.37
CA TYR A 227 1.09 4.58 2.32
C TYR A 227 0.19 5.81 2.57
N GLU A 228 0.70 6.96 2.16
CA GLU A 228 -0.06 8.18 1.92
C GLU A 228 -0.72 8.10 0.53
N MET A 229 -1.69 8.96 0.25
CA MET A 229 -2.42 8.95 -1.02
C MET A 229 -1.83 9.95 -1.99
N LEU A 230 -1.59 9.53 -3.24
CA LEU A 230 -1.33 10.39 -4.39
C LEU A 230 -2.63 10.52 -5.21
N VAL A 231 -3.14 11.73 -5.39
CA VAL A 231 -4.47 11.94 -5.99
C VAL A 231 -4.47 13.10 -7.00
N THR A 232 -5.41 13.02 -7.95
CA THR A 232 -5.64 14.08 -8.95
C THR A 232 -7.07 14.60 -8.87
N PHE A 233 -7.23 15.91 -9.08
CA PHE A 233 -8.53 16.58 -9.05
C PHE A 233 -8.50 17.93 -9.75
N GLY A 234 -9.68 18.41 -10.18
CA GLY A 234 -9.84 19.72 -10.79
C GLY A 234 -9.52 20.87 -9.81
N PRO A 235 -8.85 21.96 -10.25
CA PRO A 235 -8.48 23.09 -9.38
C PRO A 235 -9.62 23.70 -8.56
N GLU A 236 -10.85 23.64 -9.06
CA GLU A 236 -12.07 24.10 -8.38
C GLU A 236 -12.35 23.35 -7.06
N HIS A 237 -11.80 22.14 -6.89
CA HIS A 237 -11.97 21.32 -5.70
C HIS A 237 -10.87 21.54 -4.64
N TYR A 238 -9.84 22.34 -4.93
CA TYR A 238 -8.70 22.54 -4.02
C TYR A 238 -9.12 22.99 -2.62
N SER A 239 -10.04 23.96 -2.52
CA SER A 239 -10.55 24.42 -1.23
C SER A 239 -11.28 23.36 -0.41
N LYS A 240 -11.80 22.30 -1.05
CA LYS A 240 -12.48 21.18 -0.38
C LYS A 240 -11.54 20.06 0.07
N LEU A 241 -10.33 20.01 -0.48
CA LEU A 241 -9.36 18.95 -0.25
C LEU A 241 -8.13 19.40 0.55
N LYS A 242 -8.02 20.71 0.83
CA LYS A 242 -6.93 21.29 1.62
C LYS A 242 -7.12 21.15 3.15
N GLU A 243 -8.34 20.91 3.59
CA GLU A 243 -8.71 20.73 5.02
C GLU A 243 -8.45 19.30 5.50
#